data_AF-A0A2I0PWM1-F1
#
_entry.id   AF-A0A2I0PWM1-F1
#
_cell.length_a   1.000
_cell.length_b   1.000
_cell.length_c   1.000
_cell.angle_alpha   90.00
_cell.angle_beta   90.00
_cell.angle_gamma   90.00
#
_symmetry.space_group_name_H-M   'P 1'
#
loop_
_entity.id
_entity.type
_entity.pdbx_description
1 polymer ?
#
loop_
_entity_poly.entity_id
_entity_poly.type
_entity_poly.pdbx_seq_one_letter_code
_entity_poly.pdbx_strand_id
1 'polypeptide(L)'
;MNFKLIAIKLGEGLKYDTTVNDINRISSAIFDFSLKEYPHESITSVRSQLIYNWVMTLADNSMTDDKKIQLLGDFIKGLTPDNSPLRTLIVDKKAILSPDMWTLIHKDIQRVSQKKFIDGHYSDAVESAFKEVNTRVKKIVRDKTSQEFDGVDLMNRAFSLGKPIIVLDDLSTDSGKDIQKGYLQIYSGSILGIRNPKAHANLTTSKENAIHFLFLASLLMIKIDDSKSFLTQS
;
A
#
# COMPACT_ATOMS: atom_id res chain seq x y z
N MET A 1 -3.52 -5.30 -17.79
CA MET A 1 -4.84 -4.63 -17.96
C MET A 1 -5.38 -4.94 -19.37
N ASN A 2 -6.71 -5.04 -19.61
CA ASN A 2 -7.23 -5.32 -20.97
C ASN A 2 -7.55 -3.99 -21.67
N PHE A 3 -6.52 -3.38 -22.26
CA PHE A 3 -6.62 -2.09 -22.94
C PHE A 3 -7.61 -2.13 -24.11
N LYS A 4 -7.66 -3.23 -24.86
CA LYS A 4 -8.60 -3.41 -25.97
C LYS A 4 -10.07 -3.30 -25.53
N LEU A 5 -10.44 -3.96 -24.43
CA LEU A 5 -11.81 -3.88 -23.92
C LEU A 5 -12.15 -2.48 -23.41
N ILE A 6 -11.21 -1.80 -22.75
CA ILE A 6 -11.39 -0.42 -22.27
C ILE A 6 -11.55 0.53 -23.46
N ALA A 7 -10.72 0.39 -24.49
CA ALA A 7 -10.76 1.16 -25.72
C ALA A 7 -12.15 1.09 -26.39
N ILE A 8 -12.71 -0.12 -26.50
CA ILE A 8 -14.05 -0.34 -27.05
C ILE A 8 -15.12 0.33 -26.19
N LYS A 9 -15.13 0.07 -24.87
CA LYS A 9 -16.14 0.64 -23.96
C LYS A 9 -16.09 2.16 -23.89
N LEU A 10 -14.88 2.73 -23.85
CA LEU A 10 -14.66 4.17 -23.82
C LEU A 10 -15.09 4.81 -25.15
N GLY A 11 -14.70 4.21 -26.28
CA GLY A 11 -15.08 4.67 -27.61
C GLY A 11 -16.59 4.65 -27.83
N GLU A 12 -17.29 3.61 -27.38
CA GLU A 12 -18.75 3.53 -27.45
C GLU A 12 -19.43 4.53 -26.52
N GLY A 13 -18.93 4.68 -25.29
CA GLY A 13 -19.50 5.59 -24.30
C GLY A 13 -19.35 7.06 -24.63
N LEU A 14 -18.34 7.44 -25.43
CA LEU A 14 -18.06 8.84 -25.76
C LEU A 14 -18.49 9.24 -27.18
N LYS A 15 -18.99 8.31 -28.01
CA LYS A 15 -19.21 8.55 -29.45
C LYS A 15 -20.12 9.74 -29.78
N TYR A 16 -21.02 10.12 -28.87
CA TYR A 16 -21.93 11.26 -29.01
C TYR A 16 -21.58 12.45 -28.12
N ASP A 17 -20.73 12.26 -27.11
CA ASP A 17 -20.48 13.26 -26.05
C ASP A 17 -19.13 13.96 -26.20
N THR A 18 -18.34 13.61 -27.22
CA THR A 18 -17.05 14.25 -27.54
C THR A 18 -16.98 14.65 -29.01
N THR A 19 -16.05 15.54 -29.35
CA THR A 19 -15.66 15.81 -30.74
C THR A 19 -14.29 15.22 -31.07
N VAL A 20 -13.99 15.08 -32.36
CA VAL A 20 -12.64 14.71 -32.84
C VAL A 20 -11.59 15.72 -32.36
N ASN A 21 -11.93 17.01 -32.37
CA ASN A 21 -11.05 18.08 -31.91
C ASN A 21 -10.78 17.99 -30.39
N ASP A 22 -11.79 17.65 -29.60
CA ASP A 22 -11.62 17.43 -28.17
C ASP A 22 -10.70 16.25 -27.88
N ILE A 23 -10.92 15.13 -28.57
CA ILE A 23 -10.05 13.95 -28.45
C ILE A 23 -8.60 14.33 -28.76
N ASN A 24 -8.37 14.99 -29.90
CA ASN A 24 -7.03 15.39 -30.34
C ASN A 24 -6.36 16.36 -29.36
N ARG A 25 -7.11 17.36 -28.87
CA ARG A 25 -6.61 18.35 -27.90
C ARG A 25 -6.19 17.70 -26.59
N ILE A 26 -7.04 16.83 -26.05
CA ILE A 26 -6.76 16.12 -24.80
C ILE A 26 -5.62 15.13 -24.98
N SER A 27 -5.60 14.36 -26.08
CA SER A 27 -4.51 13.42 -26.34
C SER A 27 -3.16 14.12 -26.49
N SER A 28 -3.09 15.27 -27.19
CA SER A 28 -1.84 16.02 -27.35
C SER A 28 -1.31 16.62 -26.05
N ALA A 29 -2.19 16.85 -25.07
CA ALA A 29 -1.79 17.36 -23.76
C ALA A 29 -1.27 16.26 -22.82
N ILE A 30 -1.63 15.00 -23.06
CA ILE A 30 -1.38 13.88 -22.14
C ILE A 30 -0.31 12.93 -22.67
N PHE A 31 -0.34 12.63 -23.97
CA PHE A 31 0.58 11.68 -24.59
C PHE A 31 1.75 12.40 -25.24
N ASP A 32 2.95 11.95 -24.89
CA ASP A 32 4.23 12.41 -25.43
C ASP A 32 4.71 11.56 -26.63
N PHE A 33 3.83 10.70 -27.16
CA PHE A 33 4.10 9.81 -28.27
C PHE A 33 3.09 10.01 -29.40
N SER A 34 3.52 9.65 -30.62
CA SER A 34 2.69 9.74 -31.82
C SER A 34 1.64 8.62 -31.87
N LEU A 35 0.44 8.95 -32.33
CA LEU A 35 -0.65 8.01 -32.59
C LEU A 35 -0.20 6.94 -33.59
N LYS A 36 -0.52 5.68 -33.30
CA LYS A 36 -0.49 4.58 -34.27
C LYS A 36 -1.93 4.18 -34.61
N GLU A 37 -2.17 3.81 -35.86
CA GLU A 37 -3.49 3.35 -36.31
C GLU A 37 -3.71 1.88 -35.98
N TYR A 38 -4.87 1.56 -35.42
CA TYR A 38 -5.33 0.19 -35.18
C TYR A 38 -6.75 0.03 -35.74
N PRO A 39 -6.90 -0.07 -37.08
CA PRO A 39 -8.21 -0.21 -37.71
C PRO A 39 -9.00 -1.38 -37.09
N HIS A 40 -10.24 -1.14 -36.73
CA HIS A 40 -11.11 -2.16 -36.15
C HIS A 40 -12.43 -2.19 -36.92
N GLU A 41 -12.64 -3.23 -37.74
CA GLU A 41 -13.78 -3.31 -38.69
C GLU A 41 -15.15 -3.14 -38.02
N SER A 42 -15.31 -3.58 -36.77
CA SER A 42 -16.56 -3.43 -36.02
C SER A 42 -16.80 -2.02 -35.46
N ILE A 43 -15.84 -1.10 -35.52
CA ILE A 43 -15.96 0.29 -35.05
C ILE A 43 -16.22 1.19 -36.25
N THR A 44 -17.46 1.63 -36.41
CA THR A 44 -17.87 2.47 -37.54
C THR A 44 -17.77 3.97 -37.26
N SER A 45 -17.70 4.35 -35.98
CA SER A 45 -17.60 5.74 -35.55
C SER A 45 -16.16 6.24 -35.60
N VAL A 46 -15.92 7.33 -36.34
CA VAL A 46 -14.59 7.98 -36.42
C VAL A 46 -14.06 8.37 -35.04
N ARG A 47 -14.93 8.87 -34.15
CA ARG A 47 -14.54 9.25 -32.77
C ARG A 47 -14.14 8.03 -31.95
N SER A 48 -14.92 6.97 -32.06
CA SER A 48 -14.67 5.72 -31.33
C SER A 48 -13.41 5.04 -31.83
N GLN A 49 -13.16 5.07 -33.14
CA GLN A 49 -11.93 4.57 -33.76
C GLN A 49 -10.70 5.40 -33.33
N LEU A 50 -10.84 6.73 -33.24
CA LEU A 50 -9.76 7.59 -32.77
C LEU A 50 -9.40 7.35 -31.30
N ILE A 51 -10.42 7.23 -30.42
CA ILE A 51 -10.22 6.84 -29.02
C ILE A 51 -9.55 5.47 -28.95
N TYR A 52 -10.01 4.52 -29.76
CA TYR A 52 -9.45 3.18 -29.80
C TYR A 52 -7.97 3.18 -30.18
N ASN A 53 -7.61 3.92 -31.23
CA ASN A 53 -6.23 4.07 -31.68
C ASN A 53 -5.33 4.64 -30.57
N TRP A 54 -5.77 5.67 -29.86
CA TRP A 54 -4.99 6.26 -28.75
C TRP A 54 -4.76 5.28 -27.60
N VAL A 55 -5.81 4.57 -27.17
CA VAL A 55 -5.69 3.59 -26.07
C VAL A 55 -4.81 2.41 -26.47
N MET A 56 -4.88 1.95 -27.71
CA MET A 56 -4.01 0.87 -28.21
C MET A 56 -2.57 1.34 -28.40
N THR A 57 -2.35 2.57 -28.87
CA THR A 57 -1.01 3.19 -28.94
C THR A 57 -0.35 3.24 -27.55
N LEU A 58 -1.10 3.63 -26.53
CA LEU A 58 -0.65 3.62 -25.15
C LEU A 58 -0.30 2.20 -24.65
N ALA A 59 -1.12 1.20 -25.03
CA ALA A 59 -0.90 -0.19 -24.65
C ALA A 59 0.42 -0.74 -25.23
N ASP A 60 0.74 -0.40 -26.48
CA ASP A 60 1.91 -0.87 -27.22
C ASP A 60 3.20 -0.09 -26.90
N ASN A 61 3.11 0.99 -26.12
CA ASN A 61 4.28 1.78 -25.75
C ASN A 61 5.18 1.03 -24.72
N SER A 62 6.49 1.18 -24.82
CA SER A 62 7.49 0.50 -23.97
C SER A 62 7.70 1.19 -22.62
N MET A 63 6.63 1.42 -21.87
CA MET A 63 6.65 2.02 -20.52
C MET A 63 6.03 1.10 -19.47
N THR A 64 6.20 1.43 -18.18
CA THR A 64 5.66 0.62 -17.07
C THR A 64 4.14 0.62 -17.05
N ASP A 65 3.55 -0.47 -16.55
CA ASP A 65 2.10 -0.61 -16.44
C ASP A 65 1.46 0.50 -15.58
N ASP A 66 2.12 0.91 -14.49
CA ASP A 66 1.66 2.02 -13.65
C ASP A 66 1.59 3.33 -14.42
N LYS A 67 2.58 3.62 -15.27
CA LYS A 67 2.60 4.82 -16.10
C LYS A 67 1.50 4.76 -17.16
N LYS A 68 1.27 3.59 -17.77
CA LYS A 68 0.15 3.41 -18.72
C LYS A 68 -1.21 3.62 -18.05
N ILE A 69 -1.40 3.09 -16.84
CA ILE A 69 -2.63 3.25 -16.06
C ILE A 69 -2.86 4.72 -15.71
N GLN A 70 -1.79 5.42 -15.30
CA GLN A 70 -1.86 6.85 -15.00
C GLN A 70 -2.32 7.65 -16.23
N LEU A 71 -1.62 7.49 -17.36
CA LEU A 71 -1.92 8.23 -18.59
C LEU A 71 -3.31 7.90 -19.14
N LEU A 72 -3.73 6.63 -19.09
CA LEU A 72 -5.09 6.23 -19.45
C LEU A 72 -6.14 6.88 -18.53
N GLY A 73 -5.83 6.97 -17.24
CA GLY A 73 -6.71 7.60 -16.27
C GLY A 73 -6.87 9.10 -16.50
N ASP A 74 -5.76 9.79 -16.79
CA ASP A 74 -5.78 11.21 -17.11
C ASP A 74 -6.51 11.46 -18.43
N PHE A 75 -6.34 10.57 -19.42
CA PHE A 75 -7.06 10.63 -20.70
C PHE A 75 -8.57 10.50 -20.52
N ILE A 76 -9.04 9.52 -19.74
CA ILE A 76 -10.47 9.34 -19.46
C ILE A 76 -11.04 10.54 -18.70
N LYS A 77 -10.31 11.08 -17.71
CA LYS A 77 -10.74 12.28 -16.98
C LYS A 77 -10.84 13.50 -17.88
N GLY A 78 -9.89 13.68 -18.80
CA GLY A 78 -9.89 14.80 -19.75
C GLY A 78 -11.06 14.74 -20.74
N LEU A 79 -11.58 13.55 -21.04
CA LEU A 79 -12.69 13.34 -21.98
C LEU A 79 -14.06 13.21 -21.31
N THR A 80 -14.15 13.20 -19.98
CA THR A 80 -15.41 12.93 -19.28
C THR A 80 -15.65 13.92 -18.14
N PRO A 81 -16.91 14.25 -17.82
CA PRO A 81 -17.24 14.96 -16.58
C PRO A 81 -16.95 14.08 -15.35
N ASP A 82 -16.81 14.70 -14.18
CA ASP A 82 -16.41 14.01 -12.94
C ASP A 82 -17.35 12.89 -12.49
N ASN A 83 -18.64 12.99 -12.83
CA ASN A 83 -19.67 12.01 -12.51
C ASN A 83 -19.83 10.89 -13.57
N SER A 84 -19.00 10.85 -14.62
CA SER A 84 -19.16 9.88 -15.69
C SER A 84 -18.90 8.44 -15.22
N PRO A 85 -19.79 7.47 -15.54
CA PRO A 85 -19.57 6.06 -15.21
C PRO A 85 -18.35 5.48 -15.92
N LEU A 86 -17.88 6.09 -17.02
CA LEU A 86 -16.68 5.67 -17.75
C LEU A 86 -15.41 5.83 -16.92
N ARG A 87 -15.41 6.68 -15.89
CA ARG A 87 -14.29 6.80 -14.95
C ARG A 87 -14.09 5.54 -14.13
N THR A 88 -15.09 4.66 -14.01
CA THR A 88 -14.95 3.36 -13.34
C THR A 88 -14.11 2.35 -14.11
N LEU A 89 -13.94 2.54 -15.43
CA LEU A 89 -13.16 1.64 -16.30
C LEU A 89 -11.69 1.49 -15.87
N ILE A 90 -11.18 2.46 -15.11
CA ILE A 90 -9.84 2.44 -14.49
C ILE A 90 -9.89 2.14 -12.98
N VAL A 91 -11.01 2.39 -12.31
CA VAL A 91 -11.20 2.17 -10.86
C VAL A 91 -11.08 0.69 -10.56
N ASP A 92 -11.64 -0.17 -11.42
CA ASP A 92 -11.60 -1.62 -11.24
C ASP A 92 -10.19 -2.23 -11.37
N LYS A 93 -9.17 -1.55 -11.91
CA LYS A 93 -7.81 -2.15 -12.00
C LYS A 93 -6.70 -1.45 -11.25
N LYS A 94 -6.86 -0.19 -10.85
CA LYS A 94 -5.94 0.40 -9.87
C LYS A 94 -6.06 -0.29 -8.50
N ALA A 95 -7.28 -0.74 -8.14
CA ALA A 95 -7.53 -1.54 -6.94
C ALA A 95 -7.16 -3.05 -7.09
N ILE A 96 -7.06 -3.57 -8.31
CA ILE A 96 -6.68 -4.98 -8.56
C ILE A 96 -5.16 -5.15 -8.77
N LEU A 97 -4.45 -4.12 -9.22
CA LEU A 97 -3.00 -4.18 -9.50
C LEU A 97 -2.13 -3.72 -8.34
N SER A 98 -2.65 -2.88 -7.43
CA SER A 98 -2.08 -2.73 -6.09
C SER A 98 -3.07 -3.34 -5.10
N PRO A 99 -2.72 -4.42 -4.37
CA PRO A 99 -3.51 -4.82 -3.21
C PRO A 99 -3.78 -3.58 -2.38
N ASP A 100 -5.03 -3.36 -1.95
CA ASP A 100 -5.29 -2.35 -0.93
C ASP A 100 -4.29 -2.61 0.19
N MET A 101 -3.45 -1.62 0.53
CA MET A 101 -2.31 -1.82 1.42
C MET A 101 -2.74 -2.51 2.73
N TRP A 102 -3.97 -2.26 3.16
CA TRP A 102 -4.57 -2.86 4.35
C TRP A 102 -4.71 -4.38 4.30
N THR A 103 -4.79 -4.98 3.11
CA THR A 103 -4.77 -6.44 2.93
C THR A 103 -3.40 -7.07 3.24
N LEU A 104 -2.33 -6.27 3.17
CA LEU A 104 -0.96 -6.69 3.51
C LEU A 104 -0.55 -6.30 4.95
N ILE A 105 -1.37 -5.49 5.63
CA ILE A 105 -1.12 -5.03 6.99
C ILE A 105 -1.75 -6.03 7.97
N HIS A 106 -1.00 -6.36 9.03
CA HIS A 106 -1.47 -7.23 10.10
C HIS A 106 -2.78 -6.70 10.70
N LYS A 107 -3.77 -7.59 10.88
CA LYS A 107 -5.14 -7.26 11.30
C LYS A 107 -5.24 -6.37 12.54
N ASP A 108 -4.36 -6.55 13.52
CA ASP A 108 -4.37 -5.73 14.75
C ASP A 108 -3.91 -4.30 14.49
N ILE A 109 -2.97 -4.10 13.55
CA ILE A 109 -2.53 -2.77 13.12
C ILE A 109 -3.63 -2.11 12.29
N GLN A 110 -4.24 -2.85 11.36
CA GLN A 110 -5.38 -2.38 10.59
C GLN A 110 -6.49 -1.87 11.52
N ARG A 111 -6.86 -2.66 12.53
CA ARG A 111 -7.91 -2.33 13.51
C ARG A 111 -7.70 -0.98 14.22
N VAL A 112 -6.46 -0.64 14.58
CA VAL A 112 -6.19 0.58 15.39
C VAL A 112 -5.82 1.81 14.57
N SER A 113 -5.39 1.61 13.31
CA SER A 113 -4.77 2.65 12.48
C SER A 113 -5.54 2.98 11.19
N GLN A 114 -6.33 2.06 10.63
CA GLN A 114 -6.93 2.24 9.30
C GLN A 114 -7.81 3.47 9.19
N LYS A 115 -8.78 3.62 10.10
CA LYS A 115 -9.68 4.77 10.09
C LYS A 115 -8.93 6.10 10.22
N LYS A 116 -8.00 6.19 11.17
CA LYS A 116 -7.19 7.40 11.40
C LYS A 116 -6.39 7.79 10.17
N PHE A 117 -5.79 6.81 9.50
CA PHE A 117 -5.02 7.04 8.29
C PHE A 117 -5.90 7.54 7.13
N ILE A 118 -7.07 6.90 6.93
CA ILE A 118 -8.05 7.30 5.90
C ILE A 118 -8.56 8.72 6.15
N ASP A 119 -8.79 9.08 7.42
CA ASP A 119 -9.25 10.40 7.85
C ASP A 119 -8.12 11.46 7.82
N GLY A 120 -6.90 11.11 7.39
CA GLY A 120 -5.76 12.02 7.25
C GLY A 120 -4.95 12.26 8.54
N HIS A 121 -5.29 11.57 9.63
CA HIS A 121 -4.59 11.63 10.92
C HIS A 121 -3.38 10.68 10.96
N TYR A 122 -2.39 10.95 10.11
CA TYR A 122 -1.24 10.06 9.88
C TYR A 122 -0.39 9.81 11.12
N SER A 123 -0.02 10.86 11.86
CA SER A 123 0.78 10.70 13.09
C SER A 123 0.03 9.88 14.16
N ASP A 124 -1.29 10.07 14.27
CA ASP A 124 -2.13 9.30 15.20
C ASP A 124 -2.27 7.84 14.78
N ALA A 125 -2.34 7.57 13.46
CA ALA A 125 -2.34 6.21 12.94
C ALA A 125 -1.03 5.48 13.28
N VAL A 126 0.12 6.15 13.15
CA VAL A 126 1.45 5.60 13.50
C VAL A 126 1.58 5.38 15.00
N GLU A 127 1.24 6.38 15.81
CA GLU A 127 1.26 6.26 17.28
C GLU A 127 0.40 5.09 17.76
N SER A 128 -0.79 4.93 17.18
CA SER A 128 -1.69 3.83 17.53
C SER A 128 -1.12 2.46 17.17
N ALA A 129 -0.45 2.35 16.02
CA ALA A 129 0.17 1.11 15.57
C ALA A 129 1.27 0.65 16.55
N PHE A 130 2.19 1.54 16.91
CA PHE A 130 3.30 1.19 17.81
C PHE A 130 2.86 1.02 19.27
N LYS A 131 1.79 1.70 19.71
CA LYS A 131 1.12 1.39 20.99
C LYS A 131 0.56 -0.03 21.00
N GLU A 132 -0.05 -0.47 19.90
CA GLU A 132 -0.59 -1.82 19.78
C GLU A 132 0.54 -2.87 19.79
N VAL A 133 1.65 -2.65 19.07
CA VAL A 133 2.84 -3.52 19.12
C VAL A 133 3.33 -3.67 20.56
N ASN A 134 3.51 -2.56 21.26
CA ASN A 134 3.93 -2.55 22.66
C ASN A 134 2.95 -3.29 23.58
N THR A 135 1.65 -3.03 23.41
CA THR A 135 0.59 -3.68 24.20
C THR A 135 0.59 -5.19 24.02
N ARG A 136 0.80 -5.66 22.79
CA ARG A 136 0.87 -7.09 22.47
C ARG A 136 2.06 -7.76 23.16
N VAL A 137 3.25 -7.17 23.08
CA VAL A 137 4.45 -7.68 23.78
C VAL A 137 4.24 -7.66 25.29
N LYS A 138 3.68 -6.57 25.83
CA LYS A 138 3.37 -6.42 27.26
C LYS A 138 2.47 -7.55 27.75
N LYS A 139 1.41 -7.87 26.99
CA LYS A 139 0.49 -8.96 27.29
C LYS A 139 1.21 -10.31 27.36
N ILE A 140 2.01 -10.65 26.34
CA ILE A 140 2.73 -11.95 26.30
C ILE A 140 3.70 -12.07 27.48
N VAL A 141 4.45 -11.00 27.78
CA VAL A 141 5.39 -10.99 28.90
C VAL A 141 4.65 -11.17 30.23
N ARG A 142 3.60 -10.40 30.47
CA ARG A 142 2.79 -10.51 31.68
C ARG A 142 2.20 -11.90 31.85
N ASP A 143 1.68 -12.49 30.77
CA ASP A 143 1.07 -13.82 30.82
C ASP A 143 2.13 -14.91 31.14
N LYS A 144 3.40 -14.72 30.77
CA LYS A 144 4.50 -15.66 31.08
C LYS A 144 5.22 -15.42 32.41
N THR A 145 5.26 -14.19 32.91
CA THR A 145 6.10 -13.82 34.07
C THR A 145 5.33 -13.21 35.23
N SER A 146 4.04 -12.87 35.05
CA SER A 146 3.23 -12.08 35.98
C SER A 146 3.81 -10.70 36.32
N GLN A 147 4.75 -10.19 35.50
CA GLN A 147 5.36 -8.88 35.67
C GLN A 147 4.87 -7.91 34.61
N GLU A 148 4.79 -6.62 34.96
CA GLU A 148 4.48 -5.56 34.02
C GLU A 148 5.70 -4.70 33.72
N PHE A 149 6.01 -4.58 32.44
CA PHE A 149 7.04 -3.66 31.92
C PHE A 149 6.42 -2.83 30.79
N ASP A 150 7.08 -1.74 30.41
CA ASP A 150 6.67 -0.92 29.27
C ASP A 150 7.87 -0.40 28.47
N GLY A 151 7.61 0.02 27.23
CA GLY A 151 8.59 0.77 26.46
C GLY A 151 9.84 -0.04 26.12
N VAL A 152 11.00 0.61 26.21
CA VAL A 152 12.30 -0.01 25.91
C VAL A 152 12.67 -1.11 26.90
N ASP A 153 12.36 -0.94 28.20
CA ASP A 153 12.65 -1.97 29.22
C ASP A 153 11.88 -3.26 28.94
N LEU A 154 10.61 -3.15 28.51
CA LEU A 154 9.81 -4.28 28.07
C LEU A 154 10.46 -5.01 26.89
N MET A 155 10.87 -4.29 25.85
CA MET A 155 11.46 -4.89 24.65
C MET A 155 12.79 -5.59 24.96
N ASN A 156 13.63 -4.94 25.76
CA ASN A 156 14.91 -5.49 26.22
C ASN A 156 14.73 -6.80 26.99
N ARG A 157 13.75 -6.88 27.89
CA ARG A 157 13.46 -8.11 28.65
C ARG A 157 12.81 -9.18 27.77
N ALA A 158 11.84 -8.79 26.94
CA ALA A 158 11.09 -9.69 26.09
C ALA A 158 12.01 -10.49 25.16
N PHE A 159 12.95 -9.80 24.51
CA PHE A 159 13.76 -10.35 23.43
C PHE A 159 15.25 -10.52 23.76
N SER A 160 15.66 -10.43 25.03
CA SER A 160 17.07 -10.57 25.43
C SER A 160 17.70 -11.88 24.95
N LEU A 161 18.99 -11.89 24.63
CA LEU A 161 19.70 -13.12 24.27
C LEU A 161 19.95 -14.05 25.47
N GLY A 162 20.19 -13.50 26.65
CA GLY A 162 20.56 -14.29 27.82
C GLY A 162 19.38 -15.05 28.44
N LYS A 163 18.20 -14.41 28.51
CA LYS A 163 16.99 -15.01 29.06
C LYS A 163 15.75 -14.46 28.34
N PRO A 164 15.52 -14.81 27.07
CA PRO A 164 14.38 -14.32 26.31
C PRO A 164 13.07 -14.84 26.91
N ILE A 165 12.08 -13.95 27.01
CA ILE A 165 10.70 -14.33 27.35
C ILE A 165 9.95 -14.74 26.06
N ILE A 166 10.32 -14.11 24.94
CA ILE A 166 9.83 -14.41 23.60
C ILE A 166 11.03 -14.78 22.74
N VAL A 167 11.05 -16.05 22.32
CA VAL A 167 12.06 -16.61 21.41
C VAL A 167 11.55 -16.45 19.98
N LEU A 168 12.30 -15.74 19.13
CA LEU A 168 11.91 -15.39 17.77
C LEU A 168 12.48 -16.33 16.70
N ASP A 169 13.48 -17.13 17.06
CA ASP A 169 14.19 -18.06 16.16
C ASP A 169 14.99 -19.12 16.96
N ASP A 170 15.64 -20.06 16.27
CA ASP A 170 16.46 -21.10 16.91
C ASP A 170 17.77 -20.55 17.50
N LEU A 171 17.76 -20.33 18.80
CA LEU A 171 18.89 -19.79 19.57
C LEU A 171 20.06 -20.77 19.75
N SER A 172 19.94 -22.02 19.30
CA SER A 172 21.09 -22.93 19.25
C SER A 172 22.05 -22.56 18.12
N THR A 173 21.55 -21.90 17.06
CA THR A 173 22.34 -21.46 15.92
C THR A 173 22.81 -20.01 16.08
N ASP A 174 23.95 -19.68 15.48
CA ASP A 174 24.43 -18.29 15.47
C ASP A 174 23.51 -17.37 14.65
N SER A 175 22.94 -17.90 13.56
CA SER A 175 21.95 -17.15 12.75
C SER A 175 20.69 -16.80 13.55
N GLY A 176 20.13 -17.74 14.31
CA GLY A 176 18.96 -17.46 15.14
C GLY A 176 19.25 -16.49 16.28
N LYS A 177 20.45 -16.55 16.89
CA LYS A 177 20.90 -15.53 17.87
C LYS A 177 21.01 -14.15 17.23
N ASP A 178 21.56 -14.05 16.02
CA ASP A 178 21.67 -12.78 15.30
C ASP A 178 20.29 -12.21 14.95
N ILE A 179 19.35 -13.06 14.51
CA ILE A 179 17.96 -12.68 14.26
C ILE A 179 17.31 -12.16 15.55
N GLN A 180 17.44 -12.90 16.66
CA GLN A 180 16.90 -12.50 17.95
C GLN A 180 17.43 -11.12 18.37
N LYS A 181 18.74 -10.91 18.28
CA LYS A 181 19.40 -9.65 18.64
C LYS A 181 19.00 -8.50 17.72
N GLY A 182 18.94 -8.75 16.42
CA GLY A 182 18.52 -7.76 15.43
C GLY A 182 17.10 -7.29 15.67
N TYR A 183 16.16 -8.23 15.84
CA TYR A 183 14.78 -7.87 16.15
C TYR A 183 14.65 -7.15 17.48
N LEU A 184 15.36 -7.57 18.53
CA LEU A 184 15.42 -6.82 19.79
C LEU A 184 15.74 -5.33 19.56
N GLN A 185 16.77 -5.03 18.76
CA GLN A 185 17.16 -3.65 18.45
C GLN A 185 16.06 -2.92 17.66
N ILE A 186 15.44 -3.58 16.68
CA ILE A 186 14.35 -3.00 15.88
C ILE A 186 13.14 -2.69 16.76
N TYR A 187 12.73 -3.61 17.64
CA TYR A 187 11.64 -3.39 18.59
C TYR A 187 11.94 -2.22 19.53
N SER A 188 13.07 -2.27 20.24
CA SER A 188 13.46 -1.23 21.20
C SER A 188 13.60 0.13 20.52
N GLY A 189 14.26 0.20 19.36
CA GLY A 189 14.43 1.43 18.59
C GLY A 189 13.11 2.00 18.08
N SER A 190 12.20 1.14 17.60
CA SER A 190 10.88 1.57 17.13
C SER A 190 10.04 2.15 18.26
N ILE A 191 10.06 1.52 19.43
CA ILE A 191 9.31 1.99 20.60
C ILE A 191 9.91 3.28 21.17
N LEU A 192 11.23 3.43 21.13
CA LEU A 192 11.92 4.64 21.59
C LEU A 192 11.68 5.84 20.66
N GLY A 193 11.87 5.65 19.35
CA GLY A 193 11.90 6.75 18.38
C GLY A 193 10.59 7.03 17.65
N ILE A 194 9.67 6.06 17.56
CA ILE A 194 8.47 6.16 16.70
C ILE A 194 7.18 6.21 17.50
N ARG A 195 7.09 5.57 18.67
CA ARG A 195 5.83 5.42 19.42
C ARG A 195 5.14 6.75 19.74
N ASN A 196 5.89 7.85 19.89
CA ASN A 196 5.31 9.16 20.20
C ASN A 196 5.88 10.27 19.28
N PRO A 197 5.46 10.32 18.00
CA PRO A 197 5.98 11.29 17.04
C PRO A 197 5.74 12.74 17.47
N LYS A 198 4.64 12.99 18.17
CA LYS A 198 4.22 14.33 18.61
C LYS A 198 5.10 14.88 19.74
N ALA A 199 5.59 14.03 20.64
CA ALA A 199 6.49 14.45 21.72
C ALA A 199 7.90 14.82 21.24
N HIS A 200 8.33 14.32 20.08
CA HIS A 200 9.66 14.58 19.51
C HIS A 200 9.68 15.78 18.56
N ALA A 201 9.07 16.90 18.98
CA ALA A 201 9.04 18.22 18.31
C ALA A 201 7.87 18.51 17.33
N ASN A 202 6.63 18.05 17.62
CA ASN A 202 5.45 18.32 16.78
C ASN A 202 5.65 17.93 15.31
N LEU A 203 6.43 16.88 15.05
CA LEU A 203 6.71 16.41 13.70
C LEU A 203 5.42 15.90 13.07
N THR A 204 5.01 16.56 11.98
CA THR A 204 3.89 16.10 11.15
C THR A 204 4.37 14.93 10.30
N THR A 205 3.66 13.81 10.38
CA THR A 205 3.98 12.63 9.57
C THR A 205 3.28 12.74 8.23
N SER A 206 4.02 12.68 7.11
CA SER A 206 3.42 12.60 5.79
C SER A 206 2.67 11.27 5.60
N LYS A 207 1.79 11.23 4.60
CA LYS A 207 1.06 10.01 4.24
C LYS A 207 2.03 8.87 3.92
N GLU A 208 3.05 9.15 3.11
CA GLU A 208 4.05 8.20 2.64
C GLU A 208 4.86 7.63 3.82
N ASN A 209 5.33 8.50 4.72
CA ASN A 209 6.06 8.07 5.91
C ASN A 209 5.18 7.22 6.83
N ALA A 210 3.90 7.59 6.99
CA ALA A 210 2.97 6.78 7.77
C ALA A 210 2.77 5.39 7.16
N ILE A 211 2.75 5.24 5.84
CA ILE A 211 2.71 3.91 5.19
C ILE A 211 3.91 3.08 5.60
N HIS A 212 5.13 3.61 5.52
CA HIS A 212 6.34 2.88 5.93
C HIS A 212 6.30 2.44 7.39
N PHE A 213 5.86 3.32 8.28
CA PHE A 213 5.71 3.00 9.70
C PHE A 213 4.65 1.93 9.97
N LEU A 214 3.52 1.95 9.26
CA LEU A 214 2.48 0.94 9.38
C LEU A 214 2.97 -0.43 8.90
N PHE A 215 3.74 -0.49 7.80
CA PHE A 215 4.36 -1.73 7.34
C PHE A 215 5.41 -2.24 8.33
N LEU A 216 6.21 -1.37 8.94
CA LEU A 216 7.15 -1.78 9.99
C LEU A 216 6.40 -2.36 11.20
N ALA A 217 5.37 -1.68 11.69
CA ALA A 217 4.56 -2.20 12.79
C ALA A 217 3.88 -3.54 12.44
N SER A 218 3.41 -3.70 11.20
CA SER A 218 2.88 -4.96 10.67
C SER A 218 3.92 -6.08 10.69
N LEU A 219 5.12 -5.82 10.18
CA LEU A 219 6.24 -6.77 10.18
C LEU A 219 6.57 -7.27 11.58
N LEU A 220 6.60 -6.36 12.56
CA LEU A 220 6.81 -6.71 13.96
C LEU A 220 5.69 -7.63 14.48
N MET A 221 4.42 -7.30 14.22
CA MET A 221 3.31 -8.18 14.61
C MET A 221 3.43 -9.58 14.01
N ILE A 222 3.76 -9.68 12.73
CA ILE A 222 3.96 -10.96 12.03
C ILE A 222 5.09 -11.76 12.68
N LYS A 223 6.23 -11.13 12.98
CA LYS A 223 7.35 -11.83 13.64
C LYS A 223 6.96 -12.37 15.03
N ILE A 224 6.08 -11.68 15.77
CA ILE A 224 5.50 -12.21 17.02
C ILE A 224 4.57 -13.39 16.75
N ASP A 225 3.76 -13.36 15.70
CA ASP A 225 2.93 -14.51 15.31
C ASP A 225 3.77 -15.74 14.97
N ASP A 226 4.81 -15.57 14.17
CA ASP A 226 5.74 -16.65 13.79
C ASP A 226 6.41 -17.26 15.03
N SER A 227 6.74 -16.44 16.04
CA SER A 227 7.36 -16.91 17.29
C SER A 227 6.50 -17.93 18.05
N LYS A 228 5.17 -17.87 17.91
CA LYS A 228 4.25 -18.80 18.60
C LYS A 228 4.25 -20.18 17.95
N SER A 229 4.52 -20.26 16.65
CA SER A 229 4.57 -21.51 15.89
C SER A 229 5.69 -22.44 16.38
N PHE A 230 6.79 -21.88 16.89
CA PHE A 230 7.91 -22.63 17.46
C PHE A 230 7.61 -23.25 18.83
N LEU A 231 6.70 -22.64 19.61
CA LEU A 231 6.30 -23.14 20.93
C LEU A 231 5.34 -24.33 20.87
N THR A 232 4.77 -24.63 19.70
CA THR A 232 3.88 -25.79 19.49
C THR A 232 4.59 -27.04 18.96
N GLN A 233 5.89 -26.95 18.66
CA GLN A 233 6.70 -28.06 18.15
C GLN A 233 7.82 -28.52 19.10
N SER A 234 7.85 -27.98 20.33
CA SER A 234 8.78 -28.34 21.41
C SER A 234 8.02 -28.75 22.66
#